data_AF-A0A9N7KY12-F1
#
_entry.id   AF-A0A9N7KY12-F1
#
_cell.length_a   1.000
_cell.length_b   1.000
_cell.length_c   1.000
_cell.angle_alpha   90.00
_cell.angle_beta   90.00
_cell.angle_gamma   90.00
#
_symmetry.space_group_name_H-M   'P 1'
#
loop_
_entity.id
_entity.type
_entity.pdbx_description
1 polymer ?
#
loop_
_entity_poly.entity_id
_entity_poly.type
_entity_poly.pdbx_seq_one_letter_code
_entity_poly.pdbx_strand_id
1 'polypeptide(L)'
;MAELSRAVDLPHPTVLRFLLTLEEEGYVAREGNQWRLTTRVFEIGFAALESLGVTDSVQQMLQQLADTYAGTSNLGEANPDGVIIIGRAMALAERRRLVVMNLRVGSILPPSSALTQALTLGVGEWAMVEYPESNQISVAVPLARVGNRQLAIGISTSPAEATPERIENEIIPTLQNAAAMVSRLVGMGPA
;
A
#
# COMPACT_ATOMS: atom_id res chain seq x y z
N MET A 1 -24.52 -13.00 -11.55
CA MET A 1 -25.55 -12.05 -11.09
C MET A 1 -25.78 -12.11 -9.58
N ALA A 2 -26.25 -13.24 -9.03
CA ALA A 2 -26.53 -13.37 -7.59
C ALA A 2 -25.32 -13.08 -6.69
N GLU A 3 -24.12 -13.48 -7.11
CA GLU A 3 -22.87 -13.17 -6.41
C GLU A 3 -22.59 -11.66 -6.36
N LEU A 4 -22.69 -10.96 -7.49
CA LEU A 4 -22.48 -9.51 -7.57
C LEU A 4 -23.46 -8.76 -6.68
N SER A 5 -24.75 -9.09 -6.73
CA SER A 5 -25.76 -8.48 -5.87
C SER A 5 -25.49 -8.67 -4.38
N ARG A 6 -24.97 -9.83 -3.98
CA ARG A 6 -24.57 -10.09 -2.59
C ARG A 6 -23.32 -9.29 -2.20
N ALA A 7 -22.35 -9.17 -3.10
CA ALA A 7 -21.08 -8.50 -2.83
C ALA A 7 -21.23 -6.98 -2.62
N VAL A 8 -22.18 -6.35 -3.31
CA VAL A 8 -22.43 -4.90 -3.20
C VAL A 8 -23.67 -4.55 -2.38
N ASP A 9 -24.35 -5.56 -1.83
CA ASP A 9 -25.61 -5.42 -1.07
C ASP A 9 -26.69 -4.61 -1.81
N LEU A 10 -26.98 -4.97 -3.06
CA LEU A 10 -27.99 -4.29 -3.89
C LEU A 10 -28.94 -5.27 -4.60
N PRO A 11 -30.23 -4.90 -4.80
CA PRO A 11 -31.18 -5.70 -5.56
C PRO A 11 -30.71 -6.01 -6.99
N HIS A 12 -31.07 -7.19 -7.50
CA HIS A 12 -30.72 -7.63 -8.87
C HIS A 12 -31.02 -6.57 -9.95
N PRO A 13 -32.20 -5.91 -10.01
CA PRO A 13 -32.49 -4.93 -11.05
C PRO A 13 -31.54 -3.72 -11.02
N THR A 14 -31.13 -3.29 -9.82
CA THR A 14 -30.21 -2.16 -9.64
C THR A 14 -28.81 -2.52 -10.14
N VAL A 15 -28.30 -3.68 -9.75
CA VAL A 15 -26.99 -4.17 -10.22
C VAL A 15 -26.97 -4.38 -11.73
N LEU A 16 -28.06 -4.89 -12.31
CA LEU A 16 -28.15 -5.08 -13.75
C LEU A 16 -28.10 -3.74 -14.49
N ARG A 17 -28.80 -2.72 -13.99
CA ARG A 17 -28.74 -1.37 -14.57
C ARG A 17 -27.32 -0.81 -14.56
N PHE A 18 -26.59 -0.98 -13.45
CA PHE A 18 -25.20 -0.54 -13.39
C PHE A 18 -24.29 -1.33 -14.33
N LEU A 19 -24.47 -2.64 -14.44
CA LEU A 19 -23.67 -3.47 -15.36
C LEU A 19 -23.93 -3.11 -16.83
N LEU A 20 -25.18 -2.81 -17.21
CA LEU A 20 -25.51 -2.34 -18.55
C LEU A 20 -24.86 -1.00 -18.86
N THR A 21 -24.92 -0.04 -17.94
CA THR A 21 -24.22 1.24 -18.11
C THR A 21 -22.70 1.04 -18.20
N LEU A 22 -22.10 0.20 -17.34
CA LEU A 22 -20.66 -0.08 -17.40
C LEU A 22 -20.27 -0.85 -18.66
N GLU A 23 -21.18 -1.62 -19.27
CA GLU A 23 -20.97 -2.29 -20.55
C GLU A 23 -21.05 -1.32 -21.73
N GLU A 24 -22.02 -0.40 -21.71
CA GLU A 24 -22.12 0.72 -22.66
C GLU A 24 -20.87 1.60 -22.61
N GLU A 25 -20.38 1.90 -21.41
CA GLU A 25 -19.12 2.61 -21.18
C GLU A 25 -17.89 1.72 -21.38
N GLY A 26 -18.06 0.43 -21.69
CA GLY A 26 -16.99 -0.50 -22.05
C GLY A 26 -16.05 -0.91 -20.91
N TYR A 27 -16.39 -0.67 -19.65
CA TYR A 27 -15.63 -1.12 -18.47
C TYR A 27 -15.87 -2.59 -18.11
N VAL A 28 -17.04 -3.12 -18.44
CA VAL A 28 -17.37 -4.54 -18.30
C VAL A 28 -17.85 -5.11 -19.64
N ALA A 29 -17.78 -6.42 -19.78
CA ALA A 29 -18.37 -7.13 -20.90
C ALA A 29 -19.13 -8.35 -20.39
N ARG A 30 -20.22 -8.70 -21.06
CA ARG A 30 -20.97 -9.91 -20.78
C ARG A 30 -20.36 -11.12 -21.47
N GLU A 31 -20.07 -12.17 -20.71
CA GLU A 31 -19.64 -13.47 -21.19
C GLU A 31 -20.69 -14.52 -20.81
N GLY A 32 -21.63 -14.77 -21.73
CA GLY A 32 -22.79 -15.62 -21.50
C GLY A 32 -23.67 -15.09 -20.36
N ASN A 33 -23.64 -15.77 -19.22
CA ASN A 33 -24.38 -15.38 -18.00
C ASN A 33 -23.50 -14.74 -16.92
N GLN A 34 -22.25 -14.47 -17.24
CA GLN A 34 -21.26 -13.84 -16.37
C GLN A 34 -20.83 -12.48 -16.91
N TRP A 35 -20.15 -11.71 -16.07
CA TRP A 35 -19.63 -10.40 -16.38
C TRP A 35 -18.14 -10.39 -16.07
N ARG A 36 -17.35 -9.73 -16.91
CA ARG A 36 -15.90 -9.59 -16.77
C ARG A 36 -15.49 -8.12 -16.93
N LEU A 37 -14.45 -7.69 -16.20
CA LEU A 37 -13.78 -6.41 -16.44
C LEU A 37 -13.05 -6.40 -17.79
N THR A 38 -13.16 -5.31 -18.54
CA THR A 38 -12.35 -5.09 -19.75
C THR A 38 -11.03 -4.40 -19.40
N THR A 39 -10.14 -4.26 -20.37
CA THR A 39 -8.90 -3.49 -20.22
C THR A 39 -9.16 -2.00 -19.99
N ARG A 40 -10.38 -1.49 -20.26
CA ARG A 40 -10.71 -0.07 -20.05
C ARG A 40 -10.62 0.33 -18.57
N VAL A 41 -10.78 -0.61 -17.65
CA VAL A 41 -10.59 -0.35 -16.21
C VAL A 41 -9.17 0.14 -15.88
N PHE A 42 -8.17 -0.14 -16.73
CA PHE A 42 -6.82 0.36 -16.54
C PHE A 42 -6.72 1.88 -16.68
N GLU A 43 -7.60 2.54 -17.45
CA GLU A 43 -7.61 4.01 -17.56
C GLU A 43 -7.86 4.65 -16.19
N ILE A 44 -8.83 4.12 -15.44
CA ILE A 44 -9.11 4.54 -14.07
C ILE A 44 -7.93 4.19 -13.16
N GLY A 45 -7.38 2.98 -13.29
CA GLY A 45 -6.25 2.53 -12.48
C GLY A 45 -5.01 3.40 -12.65
N PHE A 46 -4.63 3.73 -13.89
CA PHE A 46 -3.48 4.58 -14.20
C PHE A 46 -3.70 6.02 -13.74
N ALA A 47 -4.86 6.61 -14.01
CA ALA A 47 -5.19 7.95 -13.52
C ALA A 47 -5.15 8.01 -11.98
N ALA A 48 -5.65 6.97 -11.30
CA ALA A 48 -5.54 6.85 -9.85
C ALA A 48 -4.08 6.77 -9.41
N LEU A 49 -3.25 5.91 -10.01
CA LEU A 49 -1.83 5.77 -9.67
C LEU A 49 -1.04 7.08 -9.85
N GLU A 50 -1.30 7.82 -10.93
CA GLU A 50 -0.69 9.14 -11.18
C GLU A 50 -1.05 10.14 -10.07
N SER A 51 -2.29 10.11 -9.59
CA SER A 51 -2.75 10.99 -8.51
C SER A 51 -2.17 10.64 -7.12
N LEU A 52 -1.62 9.43 -6.93
CA LEU A 52 -1.06 9.03 -5.63
C LEU A 52 0.23 9.79 -5.27
N GLY A 53 0.87 10.44 -6.25
CA GLY A 53 2.11 11.21 -6.03
C GLY A 53 3.35 10.34 -5.77
N VAL A 54 3.27 9.03 -6.06
CA VAL A 54 4.39 8.09 -5.95
C VAL A 54 5.24 8.21 -7.21
N THR A 55 6.10 9.23 -7.24
CA THR A 55 7.02 9.48 -8.35
C THR A 55 8.17 8.47 -8.39
N ASP A 56 8.92 8.42 -9.49
CA ASP A 56 10.14 7.63 -9.60
C ASP A 56 11.12 7.90 -8.45
N SER A 57 11.21 9.15 -7.99
CA SER A 57 12.04 9.53 -6.84
C SER A 57 11.58 8.88 -5.54
N VAL A 58 10.27 8.83 -5.28
CA VAL A 58 9.71 8.11 -4.12
C VAL A 58 9.99 6.62 -4.25
N GLN A 59 9.83 6.06 -5.45
CA GLN A 59 10.05 4.64 -5.69
C GLN A 59 11.53 4.24 -5.55
N GLN A 60 12.47 5.09 -5.98
CA GLN A 60 13.90 4.89 -5.76
C GLN A 60 14.26 4.92 -4.27
N MET A 61 13.66 5.83 -3.50
CA MET A 61 13.86 5.88 -2.05
C MET A 61 13.33 4.62 -1.35
N LEU A 62 12.15 4.15 -1.74
CA LEU A 62 11.63 2.86 -1.27
C LEU A 62 12.60 1.73 -1.61
N GLN A 63 13.14 1.70 -2.82
CA GLN A 63 14.11 0.68 -3.22
C GLN A 63 15.40 0.74 -2.40
N GLN A 64 15.93 1.94 -2.13
CA GLN A 64 17.09 2.13 -1.25
C GLN A 64 16.84 1.60 0.16
N LEU A 65 15.69 1.94 0.78
CA LEU A 65 15.31 1.42 2.08
C LEU A 65 15.24 -0.11 2.08
N ALA A 66 14.63 -0.68 1.04
CA ALA A 66 14.51 -2.13 0.92
C ALA A 66 15.90 -2.78 0.85
N ASP A 67 16.79 -2.27 0.00
CA ASP A 67 18.14 -2.82 -0.19
C ASP A 67 19.02 -2.63 1.06
N THR A 68 18.96 -1.48 1.73
CA THR A 68 19.74 -1.20 2.95
C THR A 68 19.42 -2.16 4.08
N TYR A 69 18.15 -2.53 4.25
CA TYR A 69 17.70 -3.37 5.35
C TYR A 69 17.33 -4.79 4.93
N ALA A 70 17.77 -5.20 3.73
CA ALA A 70 17.49 -6.51 3.14
C ALA A 70 16.03 -6.94 3.29
N GLY A 71 15.10 -6.00 3.03
CA GLY A 71 13.70 -6.13 3.39
C GLY A 71 12.74 -5.69 2.29
N THR A 72 11.51 -5.43 2.70
CA THR A 72 10.45 -4.88 1.86
C THR A 72 10.00 -3.55 2.44
N SER A 73 10.14 -2.48 1.67
CA SER A 73 9.63 -1.16 2.05
C SER A 73 8.23 -0.95 1.46
N ASN A 74 7.37 -0.31 2.24
CA ASN A 74 6.00 0.02 1.83
C ASN A 74 5.67 1.46 2.23
N LEU A 75 5.06 2.18 1.31
CA LEU A 75 4.35 3.44 1.55
C LEU A 75 2.86 3.14 1.50
N GLY A 76 2.15 3.48 2.56
CA GLY A 76 0.73 3.22 2.73
C GLY A 76 -0.07 4.48 2.97
N GLU A 77 -1.32 4.46 2.53
CA GLU A 77 -2.33 5.49 2.77
C GLU A 77 -3.48 4.95 3.60
N ALA A 78 -4.03 5.77 4.50
CA ALA A 78 -5.18 5.40 5.31
C ALA A 78 -6.34 4.90 4.44
N ASN A 79 -6.91 3.76 4.84
CA ASN A 79 -8.05 3.12 4.20
C ASN A 79 -9.07 2.72 5.31
N PRO A 80 -10.39 2.69 5.04
CA PRO A 80 -11.37 2.28 6.05
C PRO A 80 -11.06 0.96 6.75
N ASP A 81 -10.43 0.01 6.04
CA ASP A 81 -10.09 -1.32 6.56
C ASP A 81 -8.64 -1.43 7.08
N GLY A 82 -7.91 -0.32 7.13
CA GLY A 82 -6.53 -0.25 7.65
C GLY A 82 -5.66 0.70 6.83
N VAL A 83 -4.73 0.14 6.06
CA VAL A 83 -3.83 0.92 5.19
C VAL A 83 -3.70 0.25 3.82
N ILE A 84 -3.91 1.02 2.75
CA ILE A 84 -3.68 0.55 1.38
C ILE A 84 -2.26 0.88 0.95
N ILE A 85 -1.55 -0.10 0.39
CA ILE A 85 -0.19 0.09 -0.12
C ILE A 85 -0.25 0.88 -1.43
N ILE A 86 0.39 2.05 -1.46
CA ILE A 86 0.47 2.93 -2.64
C ILE A 86 1.85 2.93 -3.29
N GLY A 87 2.89 2.58 -2.54
CA GLY A 87 4.26 2.40 -3.05
C GLY A 87 4.93 1.21 -2.36
N ARG A 88 5.75 0.46 -3.10
CA ARG A 88 6.40 -0.75 -2.57
C ARG A 88 7.69 -1.06 -3.31
N ALA A 89 8.73 -1.43 -2.57
CA ALA A 89 9.95 -1.99 -3.13
C ALA A 89 10.47 -3.16 -2.30
N MET A 90 11.25 -4.04 -2.93
CA MET A 90 11.70 -5.29 -2.32
C MET A 90 13.16 -5.55 -2.68
N ALA A 91 13.98 -5.83 -1.68
CA ALA A 91 15.36 -6.22 -1.87
C ALA A 91 15.48 -7.52 -2.67
N LEU A 92 16.60 -7.70 -3.36
CA LEU A 92 16.85 -8.91 -4.13
C LEU A 92 16.85 -10.18 -3.25
N ALA A 93 17.35 -10.08 -2.01
CA ALA A 93 17.37 -11.19 -1.06
C ALA A 93 15.96 -11.69 -0.71
N GLU A 94 14.99 -10.78 -0.56
CA GLU A 94 13.60 -11.14 -0.23
C GLU A 94 12.87 -11.82 -1.39
N ARG A 95 13.19 -11.47 -2.64
CA ARG A 95 12.58 -12.12 -3.83
C ARG A 95 12.87 -13.62 -3.92
N ARG A 96 13.92 -14.09 -3.24
CA ARG A 96 14.39 -15.48 -3.28
C ARG A 96 13.90 -16.30 -2.08
N ARG A 97 13.16 -15.71 -1.14
CA ARG A 97 12.59 -16.47 -0.02
C ARG A 97 11.51 -17.43 -0.49
N LEU A 98 11.41 -18.58 0.18
CA LEU A 98 10.37 -19.58 -0.06
C LEU A 98 8.99 -19.11 0.42
N VAL A 99 8.96 -18.24 1.43
CA VAL A 99 7.74 -17.62 1.96
C VAL A 99 7.75 -16.14 1.56
N VAL A 100 6.93 -15.80 0.57
CA VAL A 100 6.73 -14.41 0.13
C VAL A 100 5.29 -14.04 0.43
N MET A 101 5.07 -12.98 1.21
CA MET A 101 3.74 -12.40 1.33
C MET A 101 3.37 -11.78 -0.03
N ASN A 102 2.26 -12.23 -0.62
CA ASN A 102 1.76 -11.78 -1.93
C ASN A 102 1.13 -10.37 -1.87
N LEU A 103 1.88 -9.41 -1.31
CA LEU A 103 1.51 -8.01 -1.21
C LEU A 103 2.00 -7.26 -2.45
N ARG A 104 1.13 -6.39 -2.96
CA ARG A 104 1.34 -5.51 -4.11
C ARG A 104 0.75 -4.14 -3.82
N VAL A 105 1.08 -3.15 -4.65
CA VAL A 105 0.33 -1.88 -4.67
C VAL A 105 -1.17 -2.19 -4.84
N GLY A 106 -2.00 -1.53 -4.04
CA GLY A 106 -3.44 -1.79 -3.92
C GLY A 106 -3.81 -2.84 -2.87
N SER A 107 -2.86 -3.55 -2.25
CA SER A 107 -3.18 -4.47 -1.14
C SER A 107 -3.50 -3.69 0.12
N ILE A 108 -4.54 -4.11 0.85
CA ILE A 108 -4.89 -3.55 2.16
C ILE A 108 -4.23 -4.41 3.23
N LEU A 109 -3.49 -3.77 4.13
CA LEU A 109 -2.97 -4.40 5.33
C LEU A 109 -3.96 -4.22 6.49
N PRO A 110 -4.08 -5.22 7.38
CA PRO A 110 -5.04 -5.18 8.47
C PRO A 110 -4.68 -4.11 9.52
N PRO A 111 -5.64 -3.75 10.40
CA PRO A 111 -5.41 -2.78 11.47
C PRO A 111 -4.27 -3.13 12.43
N SER A 112 -3.96 -4.42 12.57
CA SER A 112 -2.84 -4.91 13.37
C SER A 112 -1.46 -4.63 12.78
N SER A 113 -1.36 -4.18 11.52
CA SER A 113 -0.07 -3.92 10.86
C SER A 113 0.65 -2.67 11.40
N ALA A 114 1.98 -2.70 11.39
CA ALA A 114 2.80 -1.56 11.84
C ALA A 114 2.49 -0.27 11.06
N LEU A 115 2.26 -0.37 9.76
CA LEU A 115 1.86 0.79 8.95
C LEU A 115 0.52 1.39 9.40
N THR A 116 -0.48 0.56 9.73
CA THR A 116 -1.77 1.09 10.19
C THR A 116 -1.63 1.72 11.58
N GLN A 117 -0.88 1.07 12.47
CA GLN A 117 -0.59 1.64 13.79
C GLN A 117 0.13 2.98 13.67
N ALA A 118 1.10 3.11 12.76
CA ALA A 118 1.84 4.35 12.55
C ALA A 118 0.94 5.51 12.09
N LEU A 119 -0.14 5.27 11.33
CA LEU A 119 -1.05 6.33 10.88
C LEU A 119 -1.75 7.08 12.03
N THR A 120 -1.86 6.47 13.22
CA THR A 120 -2.50 7.09 14.38
C THR A 120 -1.53 7.86 15.27
N LEU A 121 -0.23 7.80 14.95
CA LEU A 121 0.85 8.40 15.74
C LEU A 121 1.22 9.80 15.23
N GLY A 122 1.88 10.57 16.10
CA GLY A 122 2.47 11.85 15.77
C GLY A 122 3.79 11.76 15.01
N VAL A 123 4.17 12.84 14.33
CA VAL A 123 5.49 12.93 13.66
C VAL A 123 6.60 12.76 14.70
N GLY A 124 7.52 11.83 14.45
CA GLY A 124 8.60 11.47 15.36
C GLY A 124 8.34 10.21 16.19
N GLU A 125 7.09 9.75 16.24
CA GLU A 125 6.73 8.45 16.82
C GLU A 125 6.82 7.34 15.77
N TRP A 126 6.76 6.10 16.23
CA TRP A 126 6.91 4.92 15.38
C TRP A 126 6.14 3.73 15.95
N ALA A 127 5.81 2.79 15.07
CA ALA A 127 5.14 1.54 15.41
C ALA A 127 5.98 0.34 14.98
N MET A 128 5.86 -0.76 15.70
CA MET A 128 6.56 -2.00 15.40
C MET A 128 5.65 -3.20 15.64
N VAL A 129 5.71 -4.16 14.71
CA VAL A 129 4.93 -5.40 14.79
C VAL A 129 5.81 -6.56 14.35
N GLU A 130 5.83 -7.62 15.17
CA GLU A 130 6.50 -8.87 14.87
C GLU A 130 5.52 -9.87 14.25
N TYR A 131 6.01 -10.64 13.28
CA TYR A 131 5.31 -11.73 12.61
C TYR A 131 6.14 -13.01 12.78
N PRO A 132 5.98 -13.74 13.90
CA PRO A 132 6.80 -14.91 14.21
C PRO A 132 6.70 -16.01 13.14
N GLU A 133 5.50 -16.21 12.58
CA GLU A 133 5.25 -17.25 11.58
C GLU A 133 6.01 -17.03 10.27
N SER A 134 6.30 -15.78 9.92
CA SER A 134 7.04 -15.41 8.70
C SER A 134 8.48 -14.97 8.99
N ASN A 135 8.93 -15.05 10.25
CA ASN A 135 10.22 -14.56 10.72
C ASN A 135 10.50 -13.13 10.22
N GLN A 136 9.52 -12.26 10.43
CA GLN A 136 9.60 -10.84 10.07
C GLN A 136 9.29 -9.93 11.23
N ILE A 137 9.88 -8.75 11.17
CA ILE A 137 9.56 -7.59 11.99
C ILE A 137 9.31 -6.42 11.05
N SER A 138 8.27 -5.64 11.34
CA SER A 138 7.89 -4.47 10.57
C SER A 138 7.96 -3.25 11.46
N VAL A 139 8.69 -2.22 11.00
CA VAL A 139 8.82 -0.93 11.66
C VAL A 139 8.27 0.13 10.73
N ALA A 140 7.45 1.04 11.23
CA ALA A 140 6.80 2.08 10.44
C ALA A 140 6.72 3.41 11.19
N VAL A 141 6.70 4.50 10.42
CA VAL A 141 6.58 5.88 10.91
C VAL A 141 5.50 6.64 10.12
N PRO A 142 4.77 7.56 10.76
CA PRO A 142 3.84 8.44 10.05
C PRO A 142 4.59 9.47 9.20
N LEU A 143 3.94 9.90 8.13
CA LEU A 143 4.33 11.08 7.37
C LEU A 143 3.58 12.31 7.89
N ALA A 144 4.13 13.49 7.64
CA ALA A 144 3.38 14.72 7.85
C ALA A 144 2.17 14.73 6.91
N ARG A 145 1.01 15.17 7.43
CA ARG A 145 -0.24 15.17 6.66
C ARG A 145 -0.10 16.02 5.40
N VAL A 146 -0.48 15.45 4.24
CA VAL A 146 -0.47 16.15 2.95
C VAL A 146 -1.93 16.38 2.52
N GLY A 147 -2.42 17.61 2.71
CA GLY A 147 -3.84 17.90 2.53
C GLY A 147 -4.70 17.05 3.48
N ASN A 148 -5.60 16.23 2.91
CA ASN A 148 -6.40 15.28 3.70
C ASN A 148 -5.81 13.87 3.80
N ARG A 149 -4.65 13.62 3.17
CA ARG A 149 -4.04 12.29 3.09
C ARG A 149 -3.21 12.01 4.33
N GLN A 150 -3.46 10.86 4.95
CA GLN A 150 -2.66 10.30 6.03
C GLN A 150 -1.83 9.16 5.48
N LEU A 151 -0.52 9.26 5.59
CA LEU A 151 0.42 8.32 4.99
C LEU A 151 1.36 7.77 6.07
N ALA A 152 1.84 6.56 5.88
CA ALA A 152 2.88 5.94 6.68
C ALA A 152 3.88 5.23 5.78
N ILE A 153 5.15 5.21 6.18
CA ILE A 153 6.21 4.47 5.50
C ILE A 153 6.83 3.47 6.48
N GLY A 154 7.15 2.29 6.01
CA GLY A 154 7.75 1.26 6.85
C GLY A 154 8.60 0.27 6.10
N ILE A 155 9.42 -0.45 6.86
CA ILE A 155 10.28 -1.54 6.40
C ILE A 155 9.88 -2.81 7.14
N SER A 156 9.70 -3.90 6.38
CA SER A 156 9.59 -5.25 6.93
C SER A 156 10.85 -6.02 6.58
N THR A 157 11.53 -6.56 7.59
CA THR A 157 12.78 -7.32 7.42
C THR A 157 12.85 -8.46 8.44
N SER A 158 13.93 -9.24 8.46
CA SER A 158 14.13 -10.28 9.47
C SER A 158 14.54 -9.70 10.82
N PRO A 159 14.25 -10.39 11.94
CA PRO A 159 14.75 -10.00 13.26
C PRO A 159 16.27 -9.86 13.36
N ALA A 160 17.02 -10.58 12.52
CA ALA A 160 18.49 -10.45 12.46
C ALA A 160 18.95 -9.11 11.88
N GLU A 161 18.16 -8.53 10.97
CA GLU A 161 18.46 -7.23 10.35
C GLU A 161 17.93 -6.05 11.17
N ALA A 162 16.94 -6.28 12.02
CA ALA A 162 16.29 -5.26 12.84
C ALA A 162 16.40 -5.62 14.32
N THR A 163 17.64 -5.66 14.82
CA THR A 163 17.90 -5.74 16.26
C THR A 163 17.39 -4.46 16.94
N PRO A 164 17.03 -4.50 18.24
CA PRO A 164 16.53 -3.31 18.95
C PRO A 164 17.45 -2.08 18.81
N GLU A 165 18.76 -2.28 18.91
CA GLU A 165 19.76 -1.21 18.75
C GLU A 165 19.75 -0.61 17.34
N ARG A 166 19.69 -1.45 16.30
CA ARG A 166 19.61 -0.97 14.90
C ARG A 166 18.26 -0.31 14.61
N ILE A 167 17.17 -0.78 15.22
CA ILE A 167 15.86 -0.16 15.09
C ILE A 167 15.92 1.30 15.54
N GLU A 168 16.43 1.54 16.74
CA GLU A 168 16.49 2.87 17.35
C GLU A 168 17.53 3.77 16.69
N ASN A 169 18.73 3.26 16.41
CA ASN A 169 19.86 4.09 15.98
C ASN A 169 19.99 4.23 14.46
N GLU A 170 19.42 3.32 13.67
CA GLU A 170 19.57 3.30 12.22
C GLU A 170 18.23 3.37 11.49
N ILE A 171 17.31 2.43 11.78
CA ILE A 171 16.09 2.24 10.98
C ILE A 171 15.12 3.41 11.19
N ILE A 172 14.80 3.74 12.44
CA ILE A 172 13.84 4.81 12.74
C ILE A 172 14.31 6.15 12.19
N PRO A 173 15.55 6.63 12.43
CA PRO A 173 16.04 7.88 11.85
C PRO A 173 15.98 7.88 10.32
N THR A 174 16.34 6.76 9.68
CA THR A 174 16.31 6.64 8.21
C THR A 174 14.88 6.68 7.67
N LEU A 175 13.94 5.99 8.33
CA LEU A 175 12.51 6.04 7.97
C LEU A 175 11.91 7.43 8.18
N GLN A 176 12.25 8.12 9.27
CA GLN A 176 11.78 9.48 9.54
C GLN A 176 12.30 10.48 8.50
N ASN A 177 13.57 10.36 8.11
CA ASN A 177 14.14 11.15 7.03
C ASN A 177 13.44 10.88 5.69
N ALA A 178 13.22 9.61 5.36
CA ALA A 178 12.47 9.22 4.17
C ALA A 178 11.03 9.77 4.21
N ALA A 179 10.33 9.65 5.33
CA ALA A 179 8.99 10.17 5.53
C ALA A 179 8.93 11.69 5.29
N ALA A 180 9.89 12.45 5.81
CA ALA A 180 9.96 13.89 5.61
C ALA A 180 10.16 14.27 4.14
N MET A 181 11.02 13.53 3.40
CA MET A 181 11.24 13.77 1.97
C MET A 181 10.02 13.37 1.13
N VAL A 182 9.43 12.20 1.38
CA VAL A 182 8.23 11.72 0.67
C VAL A 182 7.06 12.66 0.91
N SER A 183 6.84 13.16 2.13
CA SER A 183 5.76 14.12 2.42
C SER A 183 5.85 15.37 1.53
N ARG A 184 7.07 15.87 1.28
CA ARG A 184 7.29 17.03 0.40
C ARG A 184 7.02 16.68 -1.07
N LEU A 185 7.48 15.53 -1.53
CA LEU A 185 7.32 15.11 -2.93
C LEU A 185 5.87 14.78 -3.27
N VAL A 186 5.16 14.07 -2.39
CA VAL A 186 3.74 13.73 -2.58
C VAL A 186 2.87 14.98 -2.52
N GLY A 187 3.22 15.97 -1.69
CA GLY A 187 2.55 17.28 -1.65
C GLY A 187 2.78 18.16 -2.88
N MET A 188 3.69 17.77 -3.78
CA MET A 188 3.96 18.44 -5.05
C MET A 188 3.38 17.72 -6.27
N GLY A 189 2.62 16.63 -6.07
CA GLY A 189 1.94 15.89 -7.13
C GLY A 189 0.93 16.76 -7.90
N PRO A 190 0.55 16.39 -9.14
CA PRO A 190 -0.29 17.22 -9.98
C PRO A 190 -1.64 17.51 -9.31
N ALA A 191 -2.01 18.79 -9.31
CA ALA A 191 -3.27 19.31 -8.78
C ALA A 191 -4.49 18.85 -9.60
#